data_AF-A4XQG7-F1
#
_entry.id   AF-A4XQG7-F1
#
_cell.length_a   1.000
_cell.length_b   1.000
_cell.length_c   1.000
_cell.angle_alpha   90.00
_cell.angle_beta   90.00
_cell.angle_gamma   90.00
#
_symmetry.space_group_name_H-M   'P 1'
#
loop_
_entity.id
_entity.type
_entity.pdbx_description
1 polymer ?
#
loop_
_entity_poly.entity_id
_entity_poly.type
_entity_poly.pdbx_seq_one_letter_code
_entity_poly.pdbx_strand_id
1 'polypeptide(L)'
;MYKLGNFLIGFLAAVIGLLSLVALAMTGVVMALISLPAQWAGLLSMLPFLLMGICALGIWALCAGNHAGKLAFAFIMLMFWYVGTLLAALILFCLFFGEQQQPSKLREAGLLE
;
A
#
# COMPACT_ATOMS: atom_id res chain seq x y z
N MET A 1 5.53 13.56 13.27
CA MET A 1 4.73 12.35 12.98
C MET A 1 4.89 11.82 11.54
N TYR A 2 5.40 12.61 10.60
CA TYR A 2 5.64 12.21 9.21
C TYR A 2 6.53 10.96 9.00
N LYS A 3 7.59 10.80 9.81
CA LYS A 3 8.47 9.61 9.77
C LYS A 3 7.73 8.32 10.16
N LEU A 4 6.77 8.42 11.08
CA LEU A 4 5.93 7.30 11.50
C LEU A 4 4.99 6.89 10.36
N GLY A 5 4.35 7.84 9.68
CA GLY A 5 3.50 7.56 8.51
C GLY A 5 4.25 6.87 7.37
N ASN A 6 5.46 7.33 7.03
CA ASN A 6 6.30 6.67 6.02
C ASN A 6 6.72 5.25 6.45
N PHE A 7 7.06 5.07 7.73
CA PHE A 7 7.39 3.75 8.27
C PHE A 7 6.20 2.80 8.19
N LEU A 8 4.99 3.26 8.54
CA LEU A 8 3.78 2.45 8.45
C LEU A 8 3.42 2.05 7.01
N ILE A 9 3.57 2.96 6.05
CA ILE A 9 3.36 2.63 4.63
C ILE A 9 4.36 1.56 4.19
N GLY A 10 5.63 1.68 4.61
CA GLY A 10 6.68 0.72 4.24
C GLY A 10 6.47 -0.64 4.88
N PHE A 11 6.12 -0.66 6.17
CA PHE A 11 5.78 -1.88 6.89
C PHE A 11 4.56 -2.56 6.26
N LEU A 12 3.50 -1.81 5.98
CA LEU A 12 2.29 -2.34 5.36
C LEU A 12 2.58 -2.89 3.96
N ALA A 13 3.32 -2.16 3.13
CA ALA A 13 3.74 -2.63 1.81
C ALA A 13 4.56 -3.93 1.91
N ALA A 14 5.50 -4.02 2.85
CA ALA A 14 6.28 -5.24 3.07
C ALA A 14 5.38 -6.43 3.48
N VAL A 15 4.43 -6.22 4.40
CA VAL A 15 3.49 -7.26 4.84
C VAL A 15 2.64 -7.74 3.67
N ILE A 16 2.11 -6.83 2.85
CA ILE A 16 1.31 -7.17 1.65
C ILE A 16 2.14 -7.95 0.64
N GLY A 17 3.37 -7.50 0.38
CA GLY A 17 4.28 -8.19 -0.55
C GLY A 17 4.61 -9.61 -0.09
N LEU A 18 4.79 -9.81 1.22
CA LEU A 18 5.02 -11.12 1.80
C LEU A 18 3.76 -12.00 1.70
N LEU A 19 2.59 -11.43 1.98
CA LEU A 19 1.30 -12.09 1.82
C LEU A 19 1.02 -12.48 0.36
N SER A 20 1.34 -11.62 -0.61
CA SER A 20 1.16 -11.92 -2.03
C SER A 20 2.07 -13.05 -2.48
N LEU A 21 3.32 -13.09 -2.00
CA LEU A 21 4.25 -14.20 -2.27
C LEU A 21 3.74 -15.52 -1.69
N VAL A 22 3.26 -15.51 -0.44
CA VAL A 22 2.68 -16.69 0.21
C VAL A 22 1.42 -17.15 -0.53
N ALA A 23 0.54 -16.23 -0.88
CA ALA A 23 -0.68 -16.54 -1.64
C ALA A 23 -0.35 -17.12 -3.03
N LEU A 24 0.64 -16.55 -3.74
CA LEU A 24 1.12 -17.06 -5.02
C LEU A 24 1.67 -18.48 -4.88
N ALA A 25 2.53 -18.72 -3.88
CA ALA A 25 3.09 -20.03 -3.59
C ALA A 25 1.99 -21.05 -3.27
N MET A 26 1.02 -20.68 -2.44
CA MET A 26 -0.13 -21.52 -2.11
C MET A 26 -0.97 -21.84 -3.35
N THR A 27 -1.23 -20.88 -4.23
CA THR A 27 -1.89 -21.16 -5.50
C THR A 27 -1.11 -22.13 -6.38
N GLY A 28 0.22 -22.02 -6.44
CA GLY A 28 1.07 -22.99 -7.15
C GLY A 28 0.96 -24.41 -6.56
N VAL A 29 1.00 -24.52 -5.23
CA VAL A 29 0.88 -25.81 -4.51
C VAL A 29 -0.50 -26.42 -4.72
N VAL A 30 -1.58 -25.63 -4.63
CA VAL A 30 -2.95 -26.09 -4.85
C VAL A 30 -3.14 -26.61 -6.26
N MET A 31 -2.59 -25.94 -7.27
CA MET A 31 -2.65 -26.40 -8.67
C MET A 31 -1.84 -27.66 -8.94
N ALA A 32 -0.77 -27.89 -8.17
CA ALA A 32 0.02 -29.12 -8.26
C ALA A 32 -0.67 -30.31 -7.58
N LEU A 33 -1.45 -30.09 -6.52
CA LEU A 33 -2.08 -31.15 -5.73
C LEU A 33 -3.53 -31.46 -6.16
N ILE A 34 -4.23 -30.49 -6.73
CA ILE A 34 -5.63 -30.60 -7.12
C ILE A 34 -5.73 -30.23 -8.60
N SER A 35 -6.24 -31.15 -9.41
CA SER A 35 -6.51 -30.92 -10.83
C SER A 35 -7.71 -29.99 -11.00
N LEU A 36 -7.53 -28.72 -10.65
CA LEU A 36 -8.54 -27.69 -10.86
C LEU A 36 -8.60 -27.32 -12.36
N PRO A 37 -9.79 -27.01 -12.88
CA PRO A 37 -9.92 -26.47 -14.22
C PRO A 37 -9.10 -25.18 -14.37
N ALA A 38 -8.36 -25.06 -15.48
CA ALA A 38 -7.41 -23.97 -15.71
C ALA A 38 -7.99 -22.55 -15.53
N GLN A 39 -9.28 -22.38 -15.80
CA GLN A 39 -10.01 -21.12 -15.59
C GLN A 39 -10.04 -20.66 -14.12
N TRP A 40 -10.15 -21.59 -13.16
CA TRP A 40 -10.13 -21.28 -11.73
C TRP A 40 -8.72 -20.97 -11.23
N ALA A 41 -7.71 -21.59 -11.85
CA ALA A 41 -6.30 -21.33 -11.57
C ALA A 41 -5.88 -19.90 -11.91
N GLY A 42 -6.31 -19.42 -13.08
CA GLY A 42 -6.07 -18.04 -13.51
C GLY A 42 -6.73 -17.02 -12.58
N LEU A 43 -7.97 -17.28 -12.16
CA LEU A 43 -8.70 -16.39 -11.27
C LEU A 43 -8.02 -16.28 -9.88
N LEU A 44 -7.57 -17.41 -9.35
CA LEU A 44 -6.89 -17.49 -8.05
C LEU A 44 -5.51 -16.82 -8.07
N SER A 45 -4.80 -16.87 -9.19
CA SER A 45 -3.47 -16.25 -9.34
C SER A 45 -3.53 -14.75 -9.65
N MET A 46 -4.64 -14.22 -10.18
CA MET A 46 -4.78 -12.76 -10.42
C MET A 46 -4.71 -11.92 -9.14
N LEU A 47 -5.26 -12.42 -8.03
CA LEU A 47 -5.29 -11.71 -6.76
C LEU A 47 -3.89 -11.41 -6.19
N PRO A 48 -2.95 -12.37 -6.06
CA PRO A 48 -1.60 -12.08 -5.60
C PRO A 48 -0.83 -11.12 -6.54
N PHE A 49 -1.07 -11.15 -7.86
CA PHE A 49 -0.46 -10.18 -8.78
C PHE A 49 -0.96 -8.76 -8.53
N LEU A 50 -2.27 -8.58 -8.31
CA LEU A 50 -2.87 -7.30 -7.93
C LEU A 50 -2.27 -6.77 -6.62
N LEU A 51 -2.16 -7.62 -5.60
CA LEU A 51 -1.53 -7.28 -4.32
C LEU A 51 -0.06 -6.86 -4.49
N MET A 52 0.67 -7.54 -5.38
CA MET A 52 2.07 -7.22 -5.67
C MET A 52 2.21 -5.86 -6.37
N GLY A 53 1.27 -5.52 -7.26
CA GLY A 53 1.19 -4.19 -7.87
C GLY A 53 0.91 -3.07 -6.85
N ILE A 54 0.00 -3.32 -5.90
CA ILE A 54 -0.30 -2.37 -4.82
C ILE A 54 0.91 -2.17 -3.91
N CYS A 55 1.63 -3.26 -3.59
CA CYS A 55 2.89 -3.20 -2.85
C CYS A 55 3.94 -2.33 -3.57
N ALA A 56 4.13 -2.56 -4.88
CA ALA A 56 5.07 -1.78 -5.69
C ALA A 56 4.71 -0.29 -5.70
N LEU A 57 3.42 0.05 -5.78
CA LEU A 57 2.94 1.44 -5.72
C LEU A 57 3.25 2.09 -4.36
N GLY A 58 3.07 1.36 -3.25
CA GLY A 58 3.42 1.83 -1.90
C GLY A 58 4.92 2.08 -1.72
N ILE A 59 5.77 1.16 -2.20
CA ILE A 59 7.23 1.31 -2.16
C ILE A 59 7.68 2.47 -3.05
N TRP A 60 7.14 2.57 -4.27
CA TRP A 60 7.45 3.65 -5.18
C TRP A 60 7.05 5.01 -4.59
N ALA A 61 5.86 5.14 -4.01
CA ALA A 61 5.40 6.37 -3.37
C ALA A 61 6.29 6.82 -2.20
N LEU A 62 6.90 5.86 -1.48
CA LEU A 62 7.89 6.14 -0.45
C LEU A 62 9.22 6.61 -1.04
N CYS A 63 9.76 5.90 -2.03
CA CYS A 63 11.03 6.24 -2.68
C CYS A 63 10.97 7.58 -3.41
N ALA A 64 9.86 7.86 -4.11
CA ALA A 64 9.65 9.11 -4.84
C ALA A 64 9.27 10.28 -3.91
N GLY A 65 9.00 10.02 -2.62
CA GLY A 65 8.50 11.03 -1.69
C GLY A 65 7.15 11.64 -2.08
N ASN A 66 6.45 11.05 -3.05
CA ASN A 66 5.26 11.62 -3.67
C ASN A 66 4.03 11.48 -2.77
N HIS A 67 3.49 12.60 -2.31
CA HIS A 67 2.33 12.66 -1.41
C HIS A 67 1.08 12.04 -2.04
N ALA A 68 0.83 12.31 -3.32
CA ALA A 68 -0.33 11.76 -4.03
C ALA A 68 -0.27 10.23 -4.11
N GLY A 69 0.94 9.67 -4.29
CA GLY A 69 1.15 8.22 -4.30
C GLY A 69 0.88 7.57 -2.93
N LYS A 70 1.28 8.25 -1.84
CA LYS A 70 1.04 7.75 -0.47
C LYS A 70 -0.45 7.76 -0.11
N LEU A 71 -1.16 8.81 -0.54
CA LEU A 71 -2.62 8.90 -0.39
C LEU A 71 -3.34 7.83 -1.21
N ALA A 72 -2.96 7.65 -2.48
CA ALA A 72 -3.53 6.62 -3.34
C ALA A 72 -3.35 5.22 -2.74
N PHE A 73 -2.15 4.90 -2.24
CA PHE A 73 -1.88 3.64 -1.55
C PHE A 73 -2.77 3.46 -0.31
N ALA A 74 -2.91 4.49 0.52
CA ALA A 74 -3.74 4.43 1.71
C ALA A 74 -5.23 4.22 1.37
N PHE A 75 -5.74 4.89 0.34
CA PHE A 75 -7.12 4.70 -0.13
C PHE A 75 -7.38 3.30 -0.68
N ILE A 76 -6.44 2.76 -1.46
CA ILE A 76 -6.53 1.39 -1.98
C ILE A 76 -6.53 0.39 -0.80
N MET A 77 -5.70 0.62 0.22
CA MET A 77 -5.67 -0.21 1.42
C MET A 77 -6.94 -0.12 2.26
N LEU A 78 -7.61 1.04 2.27
CA LEU A 78 -8.88 1.24 2.96
C LEU A 78 -9.96 0.27 2.45
N MET A 79 -9.95 0.00 1.14
CA MET A 79 -10.95 -0.81 0.44
C MET A 79 -10.68 -2.33 0.49
N PHE A 80 -9.46 -2.76 0.82
CA PHE A 80 -9.05 -4.16 0.62
C PHE A 80 -9.43 -5.11 1.77
N TRP A 81 -9.36 -4.69 3.03
CA TRP A 81 -9.65 -5.56 4.19
C TRP A 81 -9.78 -4.80 5.52
N TYR A 82 -10.56 -5.29 6.48
CA TYR A 82 -10.74 -4.68 7.83
C TYR A 82 -9.43 -4.30 8.56
N VAL A 83 -8.41 -5.17 8.52
CA VAL A 83 -7.09 -4.92 9.12
C VAL A 83 -6.32 -3.86 8.34
N GLY A 84 -6.47 -3.86 7.00
CA GLY A 84 -5.95 -2.83 6.11
C GLY A 84 -6.64 -1.49 6.33
N THR A 85 -7.94 -1.48 6.63
CA THR A 85 -8.74 -0.27 6.88
C THR A 85 -8.30 0.46 8.14
N LEU A 86 -8.04 -0.26 9.24
CA LEU A 86 -7.53 0.31 10.49
C LEU A 86 -6.13 0.92 10.31
N LEU A 87 -5.23 0.21 9.64
CA LEU A 87 -3.89 0.72 9.35
C LEU A 87 -3.91 1.89 8.36
N ALA A 88 -4.74 1.82 7.32
CA ALA A 88 -4.91 2.90 6.35
C ALA A 88 -5.48 4.16 6.99
N ALA A 89 -6.47 4.02 7.89
CA ALA A 89 -6.99 5.15 8.67
C ALA A 89 -5.89 5.76 9.56
N LEU A 90 -5.03 4.94 10.18
CA LEU A 90 -3.90 5.43 10.97
C LEU A 90 -2.84 6.14 10.10
N ILE A 91 -2.59 5.64 8.88
CA ILE A 91 -1.69 6.26 7.89
C ILE A 91 -2.26 7.60 7.41
N LEU A 92 -3.54 7.66 7.07
CA LEU A 92 -4.25 8.89 6.70
C LEU A 92 -4.21 9.91 7.84
N PHE A 93 -4.44 9.47 9.08
CA PHE A 93 -4.34 10.30 10.26
C PHE A 93 -2.92 10.84 10.45
N CYS A 94 -1.91 9.99 10.30
CA CYS A 94 -0.50 10.40 10.39
C CYS A 94 -0.08 11.35 9.27
N LEU A 95 -0.65 11.21 8.06
CA LEU A 95 -0.43 12.11 6.93
C LEU A 95 -1.07 13.48 7.20
N PHE A 96 -2.35 13.52 7.57
CA PHE A 96 -3.07 14.77 7.84
C PHE A 96 -2.53 15.53 9.07
N PHE A 97 -2.20 14.84 10.17
CA PHE A 97 -1.58 15.49 11.35
C PHE A 97 -0.09 15.79 11.16
N GLY A 98 0.61 15.02 10.32
CA GLY A 98 1.98 15.33 9.92
C GLY A 98 2.07 16.60 9.08
N GLU A 99 1.08 16.85 8.22
CA GLU A 99 0.98 18.03 7.36
C GLU A 99 0.57 19.32 8.10
N GLN A 100 -0.11 19.24 9.25
CA GLN A 100 -0.36 20.45 10.08
C GLN A 100 0.94 21.12 10.58
N GLN A 101 2.09 20.42 10.53
CA GLN A 101 3.41 21.03 10.79
C GLN A 101 4.08 21.64 9.55
N GLN A 102 3.52 21.47 8.35
CA GLN A 102 4.11 21.93 7.10
C GLN A 102 3.18 22.78 6.19
N PRO A 103 2.21 23.60 6.66
CA PRO A 103 1.60 24.62 5.80
C PRO A 103 2.18 26.04 6.02
N SER A 104 2.98 26.29 7.05
CA SER A 104 3.39 27.67 7.39
C SER A 104 4.81 28.07 6.98
N LYS A 105 5.77 27.14 6.85
CA LYS A 105 7.17 27.53 6.58
C LYS A 105 7.55 27.73 5.12
N LEU A 106 6.69 27.36 4.17
CA LEU A 106 6.95 27.54 2.73
C LEU A 106 6.06 28.61 2.07
N ARG A 107 4.97 29.02 2.73
CA ARG A 107 4.11 30.12 2.26
C ARG A 107 4.57 31.51 2.72
N GLU A 108 5.46 31.58 3.72
CA GLU A 108 6.09 32.83 4.16
C GLU A 108 7.51 33.03 3.59
N ALA A 109 8.05 32.07 2.83
CA ALA A 109 9.44 32.08 2.38
C ALA A 109 9.65 32.37 0.87
N GLY A 110 8.66 32.94 0.16
CA GLY A 110 8.95 33.48 -1.17
C GLY A 110 7.75 33.75 -2.09
N LEU A 111 7.53 35.04 -2.32
CA LEU A 111 7.02 35.65 -3.57
C LEU A 111 5.50 35.64 -3.80
N LEU A 112 4.82 36.45 -2.98
CA LEU A 112 3.97 37.51 -3.53
C LEU A 112 4.88 38.66 -4.01
N GLU A 113 5.30 38.63 -5.28
CA GLU A 113 5.51 39.81 -6.15
C GLU A 113 5.25 39.39 -7.60
#